data_AF-A0A6C0IYT2-F1
#
_entry.id   AF-A0A6C0IYT2-F1
#
_cell.length_a   1.000
_cell.length_b   1.000
_cell.length_c   1.000
_cell.angle_alpha   90.00
_cell.angle_beta   90.00
_cell.angle_gamma   90.00
#
_symmetry.space_group_name_H-M   'P 1'
#
loop_
_entity.id
_entity.type
_entity.pdbx_description
1 polymer ?
#
loop_
_entity_poly.entity_id
_entity_poly.type
_entity_poly.pdbx_seq_one_letter_code
_entity_poly.pdbx_strand_id
1 'polypeptide(L)'
;MYKRPSQRVKVHTSHIRGGIPDDTFVGRIVQSKPIIQFKFVKDPVYHQDDYLKLLEENYKKMGLPYVNPQLPIVQPRIYPEPPKEPELTFGDRVQVNLRVLKSGIVRVKINSAIAELYNKYYKHAKRPPFKMVLQAYKSHGFSNEFLQRIEKNNEKRKREALRIEKIFTKIFDKEPIKKVKKAKKKEEEPEIIEDVVEPIEDEDQPPKSDEPEEEETLDVEPDEEDEEEVEEEYVSDGE
;
A
#
# COMPACT_ATOMS: atom_id res chain seq x y z
N MET A 1 66.59 -32.68 49.78
CA MET A 1 65.65 -31.62 50.22
C MET A 1 64.87 -31.15 48.99
N TYR A 2 63.55 -31.37 48.95
CA TYR A 2 62.70 -30.98 47.82
C TYR A 2 62.40 -29.48 47.87
N LYS A 3 62.76 -28.74 46.80
CA LYS A 3 62.39 -27.33 46.66
C LYS A 3 60.89 -27.23 46.39
N ARG A 4 60.20 -26.41 47.18
CA ARG A 4 58.77 -26.15 46.96
C ARG A 4 58.57 -25.34 45.67
N PRO A 5 57.54 -25.65 44.88
CA PRO A 5 57.22 -24.86 43.68
C PRO A 5 56.88 -23.42 44.07
N SER A 6 57.16 -22.49 43.15
CA SER A 6 56.88 -21.07 43.35
C SER A 6 55.38 -20.84 43.54
N GLN A 7 55.05 -19.95 44.46
CA GLN A 7 53.67 -19.62 44.78
C GLN A 7 53.03 -18.88 43.60
N ARG A 8 51.80 -19.27 43.24
CA ARG A 8 51.08 -18.65 42.13
C ARG A 8 50.90 -17.15 42.38
N VAL A 9 51.33 -16.32 41.43
CA VAL A 9 51.17 -14.86 41.50
C VAL A 9 49.68 -14.53 41.49
N LYS A 10 49.22 -13.72 42.47
CA LYS A 10 47.84 -13.23 42.50
C LYS A 10 47.65 -12.25 41.35
N VAL A 11 46.69 -12.55 40.47
CA VAL A 11 46.27 -11.63 39.40
C VAL A 11 45.50 -10.49 40.06
N HIS A 12 45.97 -9.26 39.89
CA HIS A 12 45.17 -8.09 40.23
C HIS A 12 44.00 -8.01 39.25
N THR A 13 42.80 -8.30 39.73
CA THR A 13 41.59 -7.98 38.97
C THR A 13 41.43 -6.47 39.03
N SER A 14 41.48 -5.80 37.87
CA SER A 14 41.06 -4.42 37.73
C SER A 14 39.54 -4.39 37.88
N HIS A 15 39.06 -4.53 39.11
CA HIS A 15 37.67 -4.23 39.44
C HIS A 15 37.51 -2.72 39.31
N ILE A 16 37.24 -2.27 38.09
CA ILE A 16 36.64 -0.97 37.84
C ILE A 16 35.32 -1.02 38.61
N ARG A 17 35.31 -0.44 39.81
CA ARG A 17 34.10 -0.19 40.60
C ARG A 17 33.34 0.98 39.94
N GLY A 18 33.03 0.85 38.66
CA GLY A 18 32.14 1.75 37.94
C GLY A 18 30.71 1.24 38.10
N GLY A 19 29.74 2.15 38.19
CA GLY A 19 28.34 1.77 37.99
C GLY A 19 28.16 1.12 36.62
N ILE A 20 27.23 0.18 36.51
CA ILE A 20 26.89 -0.44 35.22
C ILE A 20 26.39 0.69 34.29
N PRO A 21 26.94 0.83 33.08
CA PRO A 21 26.49 1.84 32.14
C PRO A 21 25.02 1.63 31.77
N ASP A 22 24.25 2.72 31.78
CA ASP A 22 22.79 2.74 31.57
C ASP A 22 22.39 2.14 30.21
N ASP A 23 23.28 2.21 29.22
CA ASP A 23 23.02 1.71 27.86
C ASP A 23 23.16 0.19 27.72
N THR A 24 23.67 -0.48 28.77
CA THR A 24 23.79 -1.94 28.80
C THR A 24 22.42 -2.57 29.11
N PHE A 25 22.16 -3.77 28.59
CA PHE A 25 20.96 -4.55 28.93
C PHE A 25 20.70 -4.65 30.45
N VAL A 26 21.75 -4.92 31.24
CA VAL A 26 21.67 -4.98 32.70
C VAL A 26 21.40 -3.58 33.30
N GLY A 27 21.97 -2.52 32.73
CA GLY A 27 21.69 -1.14 33.12
C GLY A 27 20.21 -0.79 32.96
N ARG A 28 19.58 -1.19 31.85
CA ARG A 28 18.15 -0.99 31.58
C ARG A 28 17.22 -1.76 32.52
N ILE A 29 17.68 -2.88 33.08
CA ILE A 29 16.92 -3.67 34.06
C ILE A 29 17.06 -3.07 35.46
N VAL A 30 18.28 -2.70 35.85
CA VAL A 30 18.58 -2.16 37.19
C VAL A 30 18.02 -0.76 37.35
N GLN A 31 18.10 0.07 36.30
CA GLN A 31 17.45 1.37 36.21
C GLN A 31 16.21 1.24 35.32
N SER A 32 15.14 0.66 35.86
CA SER A 32 13.88 0.63 35.13
C SER A 32 13.41 2.05 34.84
N LYS A 33 12.90 2.26 33.62
CA LYS A 33 12.30 3.54 33.24
C LYS A 33 11.18 3.87 34.23
N PRO A 34 10.97 5.17 34.57
CA PRO A 34 9.84 5.55 35.39
C PRO A 34 8.55 5.01 34.77
N ILE A 35 7.71 4.41 35.61
CA ILE A 35 6.44 3.82 35.18
C ILE A 35 5.61 4.92 34.52
N ILE A 36 5.22 4.70 33.27
CA ILE A 36 4.29 5.60 32.58
C ILE A 36 2.92 5.41 33.22
N GLN A 37 2.53 6.34 34.09
CA GLN A 37 1.18 6.35 34.66
C GLN A 37 0.20 6.82 33.59
N PHE A 38 -0.82 5.99 33.31
CA PHE A 38 -1.89 6.37 32.39
C PHE A 38 -2.68 7.54 32.98
N LYS A 39 -2.80 8.63 32.23
CA LYS A 39 -3.65 9.77 32.57
C LYS A 39 -4.94 9.66 31.78
N PHE A 40 -6.05 9.42 32.47
CA PHE A 40 -7.37 9.39 31.85
C PHE A 40 -7.76 10.78 31.34
N VAL A 41 -8.05 10.88 30.04
CA VAL A 41 -8.58 12.09 29.39
C VAL A 41 -10.04 11.84 29.05
N LYS A 42 -10.91 12.82 29.33
CA LYS A 42 -12.34 12.72 29.03
C LYS A 42 -12.57 12.97 27.55
N ASP A 43 -13.26 12.04 26.90
CA ASP A 43 -13.69 12.15 25.51
C ASP A 43 -15.03 12.89 25.37
N PRO A 44 -15.34 13.41 24.18
CA PRO A 44 -16.59 14.11 23.95
C PRO A 44 -17.77 13.12 23.95
N VAL A 45 -18.92 13.56 24.45
CA VAL A 45 -20.12 12.72 24.58
C VAL A 45 -21.13 13.07 23.49
N TYR A 46 -21.75 12.06 22.91
CA TYR A 46 -22.84 12.23 21.94
C TYR A 46 -24.03 12.97 22.58
N HIS A 47 -24.60 13.97 21.88
CA HIS A 47 -25.60 14.90 22.43
C HIS A 47 -25.18 15.50 23.79
N GLN A 48 -24.01 16.13 23.82
CA GLN A 48 -23.42 16.71 25.04
C GLN A 48 -24.39 17.59 25.84
N ASP A 49 -25.20 18.41 25.19
CA ASP A 49 -26.16 19.30 25.86
C ASP A 49 -27.22 18.53 26.65
N ASP A 50 -27.76 17.46 26.07
CA ASP A 50 -28.78 16.64 26.72
C ASP A 50 -28.17 15.79 27.83
N TYR A 51 -26.95 15.29 27.62
CA TYR A 51 -26.19 14.61 28.65
C TYR A 51 -25.97 15.50 29.88
N LEU A 52 -25.55 16.76 29.68
CA LEU A 52 -25.29 17.70 30.79
C LEU A 52 -26.58 18.05 31.57
N LYS A 53 -27.72 18.21 30.87
CA LYS A 53 -29.04 18.44 31.51
C LYS A 53 -29.45 17.24 32.36
N LEU A 54 -29.39 16.03 31.80
CA LEU A 54 -29.73 14.80 32.51
C LEU A 54 -28.80 14.54 33.69
N LEU A 55 -27.51 14.87 33.55
CA LEU A 55 -26.54 14.83 34.64
C LEU A 55 -26.98 15.77 35.77
N GLU A 56 -27.34 17.02 35.46
CA GLU A 56 -27.79 17.99 36.45
C GLU A 56 -29.05 17.53 37.20
N GLU A 57 -30.03 16.99 36.48
CA GLU A 57 -31.22 16.41 37.10
C GLU A 57 -30.91 15.24 38.02
N ASN A 58 -29.97 14.37 37.65
CA ASN A 58 -29.57 13.24 38.48
C ASN A 58 -28.92 13.71 39.79
N TYR A 59 -28.02 14.70 39.73
CA TYR A 59 -27.43 15.30 40.94
C TYR A 59 -28.50 15.91 41.85
N LYS A 60 -29.48 16.62 41.28
CA LYS A 60 -30.63 17.15 42.03
C LYS A 60 -31.45 16.05 42.71
N LYS A 61 -31.72 14.93 42.03
CA LYS A 61 -32.44 13.77 42.59
C LYS A 61 -31.69 13.11 43.74
N MET A 62 -30.36 13.07 43.66
CA MET A 62 -29.49 12.50 44.69
C MET A 62 -29.19 13.48 45.84
N GLY A 63 -29.65 14.73 45.76
CA GLY A 63 -29.37 15.77 46.75
C GLY A 63 -27.90 16.22 46.77
N LEU A 64 -27.17 16.03 45.67
CA LEU A 64 -25.75 16.37 45.55
C LEU A 64 -25.55 17.69 44.80
N PRO A 65 -24.51 18.47 45.14
CA PRO A 65 -24.16 19.67 44.38
C PRO A 65 -23.64 19.27 43.00
N TYR A 66 -24.18 19.90 41.95
CA TYR A 66 -23.78 19.64 40.58
C TYR A 66 -22.34 20.07 40.32
N VAL A 67 -21.54 19.18 39.74
CA VAL A 67 -20.16 19.46 39.28
C VAL A 67 -20.11 19.27 37.78
N ASN A 68 -19.80 20.35 37.05
CA ASN A 68 -19.70 20.29 35.59
C ASN A 68 -18.44 19.49 35.17
N PRO A 69 -18.58 18.39 34.41
CA PRO A 69 -17.46 17.54 34.02
C PRO A 69 -16.49 18.15 33.00
N GLN A 70 -16.76 19.34 32.43
CA GLN A 70 -15.91 20.00 31.42
C GLN A 70 -15.56 19.07 30.24
N LEU A 71 -16.58 18.47 29.63
CA LEU A 71 -16.41 17.58 28.49
C LEU A 71 -16.00 18.37 27.23
N PRO A 72 -15.09 17.84 26.40
CA PRO A 72 -14.77 18.46 25.12
C PRO A 72 -15.97 18.40 24.17
N ILE A 73 -16.05 19.36 23.25
CA ILE A 73 -17.13 19.45 22.25
C ILE A 73 -16.76 18.62 21.03
N VAL A 74 -17.69 17.77 20.56
CA VAL A 74 -17.51 17.01 19.30
C VAL A 74 -17.41 18.02 18.14
N GLN A 75 -16.24 18.10 17.50
CA GLN A 75 -16.13 18.82 16.23
C GLN A 75 -16.65 17.92 15.09
N PRO A 76 -17.56 18.41 14.23
CA PRO A 76 -18.04 17.62 13.10
C PRO A 76 -16.88 17.34 12.16
N ARG A 77 -16.79 16.09 11.67
CA ARG A 77 -15.82 15.73 10.62
C ARG A 77 -16.19 16.46 9.33
N ILE A 78 -15.35 17.38 8.90
CA ILE A 78 -15.48 18.05 7.60
C ILE A 78 -14.80 17.16 6.57
N TYR A 79 -15.59 16.54 5.70
CA TYR A 79 -15.05 15.80 4.56
C TYR A 79 -14.68 16.78 3.45
N PRO A 80 -13.51 16.67 2.82
CA PRO A 80 -13.18 17.47 1.65
C PRO A 80 -14.16 17.16 0.51
N GLU A 81 -14.51 18.17 -0.28
CA GLU A 81 -15.29 17.95 -1.49
C GLU A 81 -14.51 17.05 -2.47
N PRO A 82 -15.14 16.02 -3.05
CA PRO A 82 -14.46 15.18 -4.02
C PRO A 82 -14.08 15.99 -5.26
N PRO A 83 -12.94 15.69 -5.91
CA PRO A 83 -12.55 16.36 -7.14
C PRO A 83 -13.60 16.13 -8.23
N LYS A 84 -13.96 17.19 -8.95
CA LYS A 84 -14.90 17.12 -10.08
C LYS A 84 -14.20 16.46 -11.27
N GLU A 85 -14.46 15.19 -11.49
CA GLU A 85 -13.94 14.42 -12.63
C GLU A 85 -14.97 14.33 -13.77
N PRO A 86 -14.53 14.13 -15.03
CA PRO A 86 -15.43 13.84 -16.13
C PRO A 86 -16.22 12.55 -15.91
N GLU A 87 -17.52 12.55 -16.23
CA GLU A 87 -18.36 11.36 -16.12
C GLU A 87 -18.23 10.46 -17.36
N LEU A 88 -17.79 9.22 -17.15
CA LEU A 88 -17.76 8.19 -18.19
C LEU A 88 -18.69 7.04 -17.81
N THR A 89 -19.94 7.11 -18.29
CA THR A 89 -20.97 6.10 -17.99
C THR A 89 -20.93 4.89 -18.92
N PHE A 90 -20.56 5.09 -20.19
CA PHE A 90 -20.47 4.02 -21.19
C PHE A 90 -19.24 4.21 -22.07
N GLY A 91 -18.61 3.11 -22.48
CA GLY A 91 -17.39 3.11 -23.29
C GLY A 91 -17.59 3.59 -24.74
N ASP A 92 -18.82 3.51 -25.24
CA ASP A 92 -19.17 3.85 -26.63
C ASP A 92 -19.50 5.35 -26.79
N ARG A 93 -19.49 6.11 -25.68
CA ARG A 93 -19.83 7.53 -25.70
C ARG A 93 -18.68 8.37 -26.24
N VAL A 94 -19.07 9.41 -26.96
CA VAL A 94 -18.18 10.42 -27.51
C VAL A 94 -18.38 11.71 -26.72
N GLN A 95 -17.29 12.35 -26.29
CA GLN A 95 -17.35 13.61 -25.58
C GLN A 95 -17.39 14.78 -26.57
N VAL A 96 -18.34 15.69 -26.38
CA VAL A 96 -18.49 16.88 -27.21
C VAL A 96 -18.24 18.12 -26.35
N ASN A 97 -17.18 18.86 -26.68
CA ASN A 97 -16.83 20.11 -26.03
C ASN A 97 -17.29 21.27 -26.92
N LEU A 98 -18.33 21.98 -26.47
CA LEU A 98 -18.91 23.12 -27.16
C LEU A 98 -18.29 24.43 -26.64
N ARG A 99 -17.82 25.28 -27.55
CA ARG A 99 -17.37 26.63 -27.23
C ARG A 99 -18.13 27.65 -28.07
N VAL A 100 -19.01 28.41 -27.42
CA VAL A 100 -19.76 29.50 -28.07
C VAL A 100 -18.87 30.74 -28.11
N LEU A 101 -18.63 31.28 -29.30
CA LEU A 101 -17.91 32.54 -29.46
C LEU A 101 -18.85 33.74 -29.28
N LYS A 102 -18.28 34.90 -28.96
CA LYS A 102 -19.04 36.18 -28.85
C LYS A 102 -19.76 36.57 -30.15
N SER A 103 -19.29 36.05 -31.29
CA SER A 103 -19.92 36.24 -32.60
C SER A 103 -21.16 35.36 -32.85
N GLY A 104 -21.53 34.49 -31.89
CA GLY A 104 -22.64 33.54 -32.05
C GLY A 104 -22.27 32.24 -32.77
N ILE A 105 -21.04 32.12 -33.28
CA ILE A 105 -20.55 30.87 -33.90
C ILE A 105 -20.17 29.87 -32.80
N VAL A 106 -20.68 28.64 -32.90
CA VAL A 106 -20.35 27.53 -31.98
C VAL A 106 -19.20 26.71 -32.55
N ARG A 107 -18.08 26.63 -31.84
CA ARG A 107 -16.99 25.69 -32.15
C ARG A 107 -17.24 24.38 -31.41
N VAL A 108 -17.30 23.29 -32.15
CA VAL A 108 -17.52 21.94 -31.64
C VAL A 108 -16.21 21.17 -31.70
N LYS A 109 -15.74 20.65 -30.56
CA LYS A 109 -14.64 19.69 -30.50
C LYS A 109 -15.19 18.34 -30.09
N ILE A 110 -14.88 17.31 -30.87
CA ILE A 110 -15.35 15.94 -30.65
C ILE A 110 -14.15 15.09 -30.24
N ASN A 111 -14.27 14.39 -29.12
CA ASN A 111 -13.28 13.45 -28.61
C ASN A 111 -13.82 12.02 -28.72
N SER A 112 -13.31 11.25 -29.68
CA SER A 112 -13.69 9.86 -29.97
C SER A 112 -12.79 8.81 -29.33
N ALA A 113 -11.70 9.20 -28.64
CA ALA A 113 -10.65 8.28 -28.20
C ALA A 113 -11.15 7.09 -27.37
N ILE A 114 -12.14 7.29 -26.49
CA ILE A 114 -12.70 6.21 -25.67
C ILE A 114 -13.58 5.27 -26.51
N ALA A 115 -14.42 5.82 -27.40
CA ALA A 115 -15.25 5.04 -28.30
C ALA A 115 -14.40 4.19 -29.27
N GLU A 116 -13.27 4.72 -29.76
CA GLU A 116 -12.31 3.96 -30.56
C GLU A 116 -11.69 2.81 -29.78
N LEU A 117 -11.32 3.06 -28.52
CA LEU A 117 -10.76 2.05 -27.64
C LEU A 117 -11.80 0.95 -27.34
N TYR A 118 -13.07 1.31 -27.17
CA TYR A 118 -14.16 0.37 -27.04
C TYR A 118 -14.33 -0.50 -28.29
N ASN A 119 -14.43 0.12 -29.46
CA ASN A 119 -14.64 -0.58 -30.73
C ASN A 119 -13.50 -1.55 -31.04
N LYS A 120 -12.25 -1.15 -30.78
CA LYS A 120 -11.06 -1.96 -31.09
C LYS A 120 -10.83 -3.11 -30.10
N TYR A 121 -11.10 -2.89 -28.81
CA TYR A 121 -10.71 -3.83 -27.76
C TYR A 121 -11.90 -4.37 -26.96
N TYR A 122 -12.63 -3.49 -26.27
CA TYR A 122 -13.67 -3.92 -25.32
C TYR A 122 -14.83 -4.67 -25.99
N LYS A 123 -15.23 -4.25 -27.20
CA LYS A 123 -16.24 -4.95 -28.01
C LYS A 123 -15.86 -6.40 -28.32
N HIS A 124 -14.57 -6.68 -28.44
CA HIS A 124 -14.04 -8.01 -28.75
C HIS A 124 -13.55 -8.76 -27.52
N ALA A 125 -13.86 -8.29 -26.30
CA ALA A 125 -13.35 -8.84 -25.04
C ALA A 125 -11.81 -8.93 -24.97
N LYS A 126 -11.10 -8.07 -25.72
CA LYS A 126 -9.64 -7.98 -25.70
C LYS A 126 -9.20 -6.90 -24.73
N ARG A 127 -8.07 -7.10 -24.06
CA ARG A 127 -7.48 -6.10 -23.17
C ARG A 127 -6.73 -5.06 -24.00
N PRO A 128 -7.04 -3.74 -23.88
CA PRO A 128 -6.32 -2.70 -24.59
C PRO A 128 -4.90 -2.49 -24.04
N PRO A 129 -3.95 -2.04 -24.87
CA PRO A 129 -2.63 -1.59 -24.42
C PRO A 129 -2.76 -0.45 -23.41
N PHE A 130 -1.99 -0.51 -22.32
CA PHE A 130 -2.09 0.46 -21.23
C PHE A 130 -1.81 1.90 -21.69
N LYS A 131 -0.85 2.10 -22.59
CA LYS A 131 -0.53 3.41 -23.16
C LYS A 131 -1.74 4.05 -23.85
N MET A 132 -2.51 3.26 -24.61
CA MET A 132 -3.71 3.73 -25.30
C MET A 132 -4.82 4.10 -24.31
N VAL A 133 -4.99 3.31 -23.24
CA VAL A 133 -5.92 3.65 -22.16
C VAL A 133 -5.53 5.00 -21.57
N LEU A 134 -4.28 5.17 -21.14
CA LEU A 134 -3.83 6.41 -20.50
C LEU A 134 -4.01 7.63 -21.42
N GLN A 135 -3.69 7.49 -22.71
CA GLN A 135 -3.91 8.54 -23.70
C GLN A 135 -5.39 8.90 -23.88
N ALA A 136 -6.29 7.90 -23.93
CA ALA A 136 -7.72 8.14 -24.05
C ALA A 136 -8.28 8.89 -22.84
N TYR A 137 -7.94 8.47 -21.63
CA TYR A 137 -8.37 9.16 -20.40
C TYR A 137 -7.76 10.56 -20.29
N LYS A 138 -6.49 10.76 -20.69
CA LYS A 138 -5.88 12.10 -20.77
C LYS A 138 -6.63 13.01 -21.75
N SER A 139 -7.01 12.50 -22.92
CA SER A 139 -7.75 13.29 -23.92
C SER A 139 -9.17 13.66 -23.47
N HIS A 140 -9.80 12.81 -22.64
CA HIS A 140 -11.15 13.01 -22.12
C HIS A 140 -11.22 14.06 -21.00
N GLY A 141 -10.06 14.47 -20.47
CA GLY A 141 -9.94 15.55 -19.47
C GLY A 141 -9.93 15.06 -18.02
N PHE A 142 -9.53 13.82 -17.75
CA PHE A 142 -9.35 13.34 -16.38
C PHE A 142 -8.22 14.07 -15.65
N SER A 143 -8.33 14.15 -14.32
CA SER A 143 -7.33 14.80 -13.47
C SER A 143 -5.99 14.06 -13.48
N ASN A 144 -4.88 14.77 -13.27
CA ASN A 144 -3.55 14.15 -13.21
C ASN A 144 -3.44 13.15 -12.05
N GLU A 145 -4.09 13.43 -10.92
CA GLU A 145 -4.15 12.50 -9.78
C GLU A 145 -4.83 11.18 -10.15
N PHE A 146 -5.89 11.24 -10.96
CA PHE A 146 -6.57 10.05 -11.45
C PHE A 146 -5.68 9.24 -12.40
N LEU A 147 -4.96 9.92 -13.31
CA LEU A 147 -4.01 9.26 -14.21
C LEU A 147 -2.88 8.57 -13.44
N GLN A 148 -2.31 9.22 -12.43
CA GLN A 148 -1.30 8.62 -11.54
C GLN A 148 -1.85 7.41 -10.76
N ARG A 149 -3.11 7.47 -10.31
CA ARG A 149 -3.78 6.32 -9.66
C ARG A 149 -3.87 5.13 -10.63
N ILE A 150 -4.20 5.37 -11.89
CA ILE A 150 -4.25 4.34 -12.94
C ILE A 150 -2.86 3.71 -13.19
N GLU A 151 -1.81 4.54 -13.25
CA GLU A 151 -0.42 4.08 -13.42
C GLU A 151 0.03 3.17 -12.26
N LYS A 152 -0.12 3.65 -11.01
CA LYS A 152 0.21 2.87 -9.81
C LYS A 152 -0.52 1.54 -9.75
N ASN A 153 -1.80 1.51 -10.14
CA ASN A 153 -2.59 0.29 -10.18
C ASN A 153 -2.12 -0.68 -11.27
N ASN A 154 -1.67 -0.18 -12.41
CA ASN A 154 -1.10 -1.02 -13.46
C ASN A 154 0.23 -1.64 -13.05
N GLU A 155 1.09 -0.90 -12.36
CA GLU A 155 2.35 -1.42 -11.79
C GLU A 155 2.10 -2.50 -10.73
N LYS A 156 1.12 -2.29 -9.84
CA LYS A 156 0.67 -3.32 -8.87
C LYS A 156 0.26 -4.61 -9.60
N ARG A 157 -0.60 -4.49 -10.62
CA ARG A 157 -1.04 -5.64 -11.44
C ARG A 157 0.12 -6.36 -12.14
N LYS A 158 1.12 -5.63 -12.65
CA LYS A 158 2.32 -6.24 -13.25
C LYS A 158 3.13 -7.03 -12.23
N ARG A 159 3.34 -6.47 -11.03
CA ARG A 159 4.04 -7.17 -9.94
C ARG A 159 3.30 -8.42 -9.49
N GLU A 160 1.99 -8.35 -9.39
CA GLU A 160 1.13 -9.48 -9.07
C GLU A 160 1.19 -10.57 -10.15
N ALA A 161 1.12 -10.20 -11.43
CA ALA A 161 1.25 -11.15 -12.54
C ALA A 161 2.58 -11.93 -12.48
N LEU A 162 3.70 -11.23 -12.24
CA LEU A 162 5.02 -11.87 -12.07
C LEU A 162 5.07 -12.78 -10.83
N ARG A 163 4.45 -12.38 -9.72
CA ARG A 163 4.36 -13.21 -8.51
C ARG A 163 3.55 -14.48 -8.76
N ILE A 164 2.43 -14.33 -9.47
CA ILE A 164 1.53 -15.43 -9.84
C ILE A 164 2.28 -16.41 -10.76
N GLU A 165 2.94 -15.91 -11.81
CA GLU A 165 3.75 -16.73 -12.71
C GLU A 165 4.83 -17.53 -11.96
N LYS A 166 5.56 -16.91 -11.02
CA LYS A 166 6.53 -17.59 -10.15
C LYS A 166 5.90 -18.68 -9.26
N ILE A 167 4.64 -18.54 -8.88
CA ILE A 167 3.92 -19.56 -8.09
C ILE A 167 3.46 -20.69 -9.00
N PHE A 168 2.93 -20.38 -10.19
CA PHE A 168 2.51 -21.37 -11.17
C PHE A 168 3.67 -22.28 -11.58
N THR A 169 4.84 -21.73 -11.89
CA THR A 169 6.03 -22.54 -12.22
C THR A 169 6.45 -23.45 -11.06
N LYS A 170 6.40 -22.96 -9.82
CA LYS A 170 6.69 -23.78 -8.62
C LYS A 170 5.69 -24.91 -8.35
N ILE A 171 4.44 -24.78 -8.78
CA ILE A 171 3.39 -25.78 -8.55
C ILE A 171 3.33 -26.78 -9.70
N PHE A 172 3.34 -26.30 -10.94
CA PHE A 172 3.06 -27.11 -12.12
C PHE A 172 4.32 -27.65 -12.80
N ASP A 173 5.43 -26.90 -12.78
CA ASP A 173 6.71 -27.39 -13.33
C ASP A 173 7.51 -28.17 -12.29
N LYS A 174 6.95 -28.37 -11.08
CA LYS A 174 7.51 -29.30 -10.11
C LYS A 174 7.35 -30.71 -10.68
N GLU A 175 8.46 -31.26 -11.15
CA GLU A 175 8.54 -32.62 -11.67
C GLU A 175 7.70 -33.58 -10.82
N PRO A 176 6.86 -34.43 -11.43
CA PRO A 176 6.01 -35.35 -10.68
C PRO A 176 6.92 -36.24 -9.85
N ILE A 177 6.99 -35.98 -8.54
CA ILE A 177 7.73 -36.78 -7.59
C ILE A 177 7.16 -38.19 -7.74
N LYS A 178 7.92 -39.06 -8.41
CA LYS A 178 7.57 -40.46 -8.61
C LYS A 178 7.13 -40.99 -7.25
N LYS A 179 5.88 -41.44 -7.16
CA LYS A 179 5.27 -41.99 -5.93
C LYS A 179 6.28 -42.93 -5.28
N VAL A 180 6.96 -42.46 -4.23
CA VAL A 180 7.91 -43.28 -3.49
C VAL A 180 7.09 -44.41 -2.88
N LYS A 181 7.37 -45.64 -3.32
CA LYS A 181 6.75 -46.84 -2.77
C LYS A 181 6.95 -46.82 -1.25
N LYS A 182 5.85 -46.95 -0.51
CA LYS A 182 5.81 -47.02 0.96
C LYS A 182 6.91 -47.95 1.50
N ALA A 183 7.96 -47.38 2.09
CA ALA A 183 8.83 -48.08 3.03
C ALA A 183 8.37 -47.72 4.46
N LYS A 184 8.24 -48.75 5.29
CA LYS A 184 7.62 -48.75 6.62
C LYS A 184 8.30 -47.79 7.63
N LYS A 185 7.43 -47.13 8.40
CA LYS A 185 7.52 -46.70 9.83
C LYS A 185 8.92 -46.47 10.43
N LYS A 186 9.13 -45.24 10.91
CA LYS A 186 9.52 -44.99 12.31
C LYS A 186 8.70 -43.82 12.86
N GLU A 187 8.15 -44.05 14.04
CA GLU A 187 7.32 -43.17 14.84
C GLU A 187 8.15 -42.02 15.45
N GLU A 188 7.62 -40.81 15.41
CA GLU A 188 7.69 -39.85 16.52
C GLU A 188 6.46 -38.94 16.43
N GLU A 189 5.90 -38.65 17.61
CA GLU A 189 4.52 -38.29 17.90
C GLU A 189 4.18 -36.78 17.70
N PRO A 190 2.89 -36.40 17.79
CA PRO A 190 2.27 -35.29 17.05
C PRO A 190 2.07 -34.04 17.90
N GLU A 191 2.24 -32.85 17.31
CA GLU A 191 1.73 -31.62 17.91
C GLU A 191 1.08 -30.69 16.87
N ILE A 192 -0.26 -30.65 16.96
CA ILE A 192 -1.09 -29.45 16.96
C ILE A 192 -1.11 -28.63 15.66
N ILE A 193 -2.09 -28.94 14.81
CA ILE A 193 -2.68 -27.98 13.86
C ILE A 193 -3.99 -27.52 14.52
N GLU A 194 -3.90 -26.50 15.37
CA GLU A 194 -5.05 -25.70 15.81
C GLU A 194 -4.73 -24.24 15.50
N ASP A 195 -5.62 -23.63 14.71
CA ASP A 195 -5.93 -22.20 14.59
C ASP A 195 -4.76 -21.21 14.38
N VAL A 196 -4.83 -20.25 13.46
CA VAL A 196 -5.68 -19.08 13.65
C VAL A 196 -5.77 -18.33 12.31
N VAL A 197 -7.02 -18.03 11.99
CA VAL A 197 -7.53 -17.05 11.03
C VAL A 197 -7.08 -15.62 11.40
N GLU A 198 -7.04 -14.75 10.38
CA GLU A 198 -7.04 -13.26 10.44
C GLU A 198 -5.72 -12.51 10.71
N PRO A 199 -5.62 -11.20 10.41
CA PRO A 199 -6.28 -10.38 9.38
C PRO A 199 -5.31 -9.39 8.67
N ILE A 200 -5.88 -8.59 7.79
CA ILE A 200 -5.39 -7.34 7.20
C ILE A 200 -5.11 -6.29 8.29
N GLU A 201 -3.99 -5.55 8.20
CA GLU A 201 -3.77 -4.19 8.74
C GLU A 201 -2.48 -3.66 8.05
N ASP A 202 -2.58 -2.71 7.12
CA ASP A 202 -2.66 -1.26 7.29
C ASP A 202 -1.35 -0.56 7.68
N GLU A 203 -1.25 0.64 7.13
CA GLU A 203 -0.15 1.58 7.06
C GLU A 203 0.51 1.88 8.42
N ASP A 204 1.85 1.93 8.48
CA ASP A 204 2.62 3.14 8.81
C ASP A 204 4.07 2.79 9.19
N GLN A 205 5.03 3.20 8.35
CA GLN A 205 6.37 3.51 8.84
C GLN A 205 7.02 4.57 7.94
N PRO A 206 7.27 5.78 8.45
CA PRO A 206 7.99 6.84 7.74
C PRO A 206 9.52 6.78 8.10
N PRO A 207 10.35 7.72 7.62
CA PRO A 207 11.31 7.56 6.53
C PRO A 207 12.76 7.35 7.00
N LYS A 208 13.66 6.90 6.11
CA LYS A 208 15.13 7.05 6.25
C LYS A 208 15.64 7.67 4.94
N SER A 209 15.81 8.99 4.90
CA SER A 209 17.05 9.77 5.13
C SER A 209 18.09 9.63 3.99
N ASP A 210 18.38 10.78 3.37
CA ASP A 210 19.44 11.12 2.39
C ASP A 210 20.82 10.55 2.80
N GLU A 211 21.81 10.27 1.93
CA GLU A 211 22.32 10.96 0.73
C GLU A 211 23.42 10.07 0.06
N PRO A 212 24.23 10.54 -0.93
CA PRO A 212 24.21 10.27 -2.39
C PRO A 212 25.30 9.28 -2.88
N GLU A 213 25.55 9.19 -4.20
CA GLU A 213 26.52 8.37 -4.99
C GLU A 213 25.81 7.26 -5.78
N GLU A 214 25.91 7.10 -7.10
CA GLU A 214 26.93 7.44 -8.09
C GLU A 214 26.26 7.48 -9.50
N GLU A 215 26.82 8.31 -10.37
CA GLU A 215 26.49 8.38 -11.80
C GLU A 215 26.82 7.05 -12.51
N GLU A 216 25.86 6.46 -13.22
CA GLU A 216 26.19 5.58 -14.34
C GLU A 216 25.22 5.83 -15.50
N THR A 217 25.59 6.82 -16.29
CA THR A 217 25.12 7.01 -17.65
C THR A 217 25.63 5.86 -18.52
N LEU A 218 24.73 5.00 -19.01
CA LEU A 218 25.03 4.11 -20.12
C LEU A 218 23.85 4.14 -21.11
N ASP A 219 23.96 5.11 -22.00
CA ASP A 219 23.23 5.23 -23.25
C ASP A 219 24.12 4.63 -24.35
N VAL A 220 23.66 3.55 -25.00
CA VAL A 220 24.18 3.06 -26.28
C VAL A 220 23.02 2.39 -27.03
N GLU A 221 22.44 3.14 -27.97
CA GLU A 221 21.64 2.64 -29.08
C GLU A 221 22.45 1.66 -29.96
N PRO A 222 21.78 0.72 -30.63
CA PRO A 222 22.19 0.42 -31.99
C PRO A 222 21.07 0.72 -32.99
N ASP A 223 21.49 1.47 -34.00
CA ASP A 223 20.78 1.95 -35.18
C ASP A 223 20.09 0.87 -36.03
N GLU A 224 19.17 1.38 -36.85
CA GLU A 224 18.34 0.79 -37.89
C GLU A 224 19.12 0.27 -39.13
N GLU A 225 18.35 -0.24 -40.11
CA GLU A 225 18.69 -0.71 -41.47
C GLU A 225 19.05 -2.21 -41.56
N ASP A 226 18.45 -3.06 -42.39
CA ASP A 226 17.42 -2.99 -43.45
C ASP A 226 16.80 -4.43 -43.50
N GLU A 227 15.64 -4.73 -44.08
CA GLU A 227 15.40 -4.79 -45.52
C GLU A 227 13.96 -5.25 -45.77
N GLU A 228 13.45 -4.84 -46.92
CA GLU A 228 12.09 -4.87 -47.44
C GLU A 228 11.48 -6.27 -47.58
N GLU A 229 10.16 -6.39 -47.38
CA GLU A 229 9.32 -7.31 -48.16
C GLU A 229 7.89 -6.74 -48.25
N VAL A 230 7.65 -6.03 -49.36
CA VAL A 230 6.33 -5.68 -49.89
C VAL A 230 6.21 -6.41 -51.22
N GLU A 231 5.22 -7.31 -51.35
CA GLU A 231 4.60 -7.73 -52.62
C GLU A 231 3.29 -8.46 -52.22
N GLU A 232 2.14 -7.78 -52.24
CA GLU A 232 1.20 -7.57 -53.37
C GLU A 232 0.14 -8.69 -53.56
N GLU A 233 -1.11 -8.24 -53.43
CA GLU A 233 -2.34 -8.61 -54.16
C GLU A 233 -2.77 -10.08 -54.35
N TYR A 234 -3.97 -10.41 -53.84
CA TYR A 234 -5.09 -10.79 -54.73
C TYR A 234 -6.44 -10.61 -54.03
N VAL A 235 -7.22 -9.62 -54.49
CA VAL A 235 -8.68 -9.54 -54.31
C VAL A 235 -9.29 -9.98 -55.64
N SER A 236 -10.21 -10.94 -55.62
CA SER A 236 -11.07 -11.26 -56.76
C SER A 236 -12.50 -11.47 -56.23
N ASP A 237 -13.37 -10.51 -56.56
CA ASP A 237 -14.82 -10.56 -56.41
C ASP A 237 -15.41 -11.78 -57.15
N GLY A 238 -16.45 -12.38 -56.57
CA GLY A 238 -17.30 -13.37 -57.23
C GLY A 238 -18.69 -12.79 -57.46
N GLU A 239 -19.18 -12.93 -58.70
CA GLU A 239 -20.56 -12.66 -59.15
C GLU A 239 -21.64 -13.37 -58.32
#